data_AF-A0A0P7XGW7-F1
#
_entry.id   AF-A0A0P7XGW7-F1
#
_cell.length_a   1.000
_cell.length_b   1.000
_cell.length_c   1.000
_cell.angle_alpha   90.00
_cell.angle_beta   90.00
_cell.angle_gamma   90.00
#
_symmetry.space_group_name_H-M   'P 1'
#
loop_
_entity.id
_entity.type
_entity.pdbx_description
1 polymer ?
#
loop_
_entity_poly.entity_id
_entity_poly.type
_entity_poly.pdbx_seq_one_letter_code
_entity_poly.pdbx_strand_id
1 'polypeptide(L)'
;MKYFLQQLPQVNYSLLRFLCRFLSGVASLQEDSWSTGGLAAVFGPDVFHLDTDVEDLKEQESVRRILTELLENQEEYFDSEEDDVSTTNDYSSINEQ
;
A
#
# COMPACT_ATOMS: atom_id res chain seq x y z
N MET A 1 11.42 9.90 -0.21
CA MET A 1 10.55 8.73 -0.43
C MET A 1 9.99 8.67 -1.86
N LYS A 2 9.27 9.71 -2.33
CA LYS A 2 8.71 9.79 -3.70
C LYS A 2 9.67 9.40 -4.83
N TYR A 3 10.93 9.85 -4.77
CA TYR A 3 11.97 9.45 -5.74
C TYR A 3 12.14 7.93 -5.84
N PHE A 4 12.19 7.21 -4.72
CA PHE A 4 12.34 5.74 -4.72
C PHE A 4 11.08 5.04 -5.22
N LEU A 5 9.89 5.56 -4.88
CA LEU A 5 8.63 5.02 -5.37
C LEU A 5 8.56 5.09 -6.91
N GLN A 6 9.06 6.17 -7.51
CA GLN A 6 9.12 6.33 -8.98
C GLN A 6 10.13 5.39 -9.66
N GLN A 7 11.02 4.72 -8.92
CA GLN A 7 11.94 3.73 -9.47
C GLN A 7 11.37 2.30 -9.42
N LEU A 8 10.24 2.09 -8.76
CA LEU A 8 9.61 0.76 -8.70
C LEU A 8 9.12 0.35 -10.10
N PRO A 9 9.17 -0.96 -10.43
CA PRO A 9 8.42 -1.47 -11.56
C PRO A 9 6.95 -1.07 -11.44
N GLN A 10 6.31 -0.70 -12.55
CA GLN A 10 4.96 -0.14 -12.55
C GLN A 10 3.96 -0.99 -11.77
N VAL A 11 4.02 -2.32 -11.92
CA VAL A 11 3.13 -3.25 -11.21
C VAL A 11 3.31 -3.14 -9.69
N ASN A 12 4.55 -3.04 -9.21
CA ASN A 12 4.84 -2.89 -7.78
C ASN A 12 4.40 -1.51 -7.28
N TYR A 13 4.61 -0.45 -8.05
CA TYR A 13 4.13 0.90 -7.70
C TYR A 13 2.60 0.93 -7.58
N SER A 14 1.88 0.42 -8.58
CA SER A 14 0.42 0.36 -8.58
C SER A 14 -0.13 -0.48 -7.43
N LEU A 15 0.48 -1.64 -7.14
CA LEU A 15 0.08 -2.50 -6.03
C LEU A 15 0.31 -1.81 -4.69
N LEU A 16 1.48 -1.19 -4.48
CA LEU A 16 1.79 -0.48 -3.25
C LEU A 16 0.87 0.74 -3.06
N ARG A 17 0.55 1.48 -4.13
CA ARG A 17 -0.45 2.57 -4.12
C ARG A 17 -1.82 2.07 -3.68
N PHE A 18 -2.30 0.99 -4.30
CA PHE A 18 -3.58 0.39 -3.95
C PHE A 18 -3.60 -0.05 -2.47
N LEU A 19 -2.55 -0.76 -2.04
CA LEU A 19 -2.45 -1.26 -0.68
C LEU A 19 -2.45 -0.11 0.34
N CYS A 20 -1.67 0.96 0.10
CA CYS A 20 -1.62 2.10 1.01
C CYS A 20 -2.98 2.79 1.10
N ARG A 21 -3.65 3.01 -0.04
CA ARG A 21 -5.02 3.59 -0.05
C ARG A 21 -6.02 2.71 0.69
N PHE A 22 -5.97 1.40 0.50
CA PHE A 22 -6.85 0.46 1.19
C PHE A 22 -6.62 0.48 2.71
N LEU A 23 -5.38 0.37 3.17
CA LEU A 23 -5.03 0.34 4.59
C LEU A 23 -5.33 1.66 5.29
N SER A 24 -5.06 2.82 4.66
CA SER A 24 -5.47 4.12 5.20
C SER A 24 -7.00 4.24 5.29
N GLY A 25 -7.73 3.65 4.34
CA GLY A 25 -9.19 3.51 4.42
C GLY A 25 -9.65 2.65 5.60
N VAL A 26 -8.98 1.52 5.86
CA VAL A 26 -9.26 0.67 7.02
C VAL A 26 -9.00 1.43 8.33
N ALA A 27 -7.86 2.12 8.44
CA ALA A 27 -7.51 2.90 9.63
C ALA A 27 -8.50 4.02 9.93
N SER A 28 -8.99 4.72 8.91
CA SER A 28 -9.99 5.79 9.09
C SER A 28 -11.38 5.28 9.50
N LEU A 29 -11.74 4.04 9.14
CA LEU A 29 -13.01 3.43 9.52
C LEU A 29 -12.97 2.71 10.88
N GLN A 30 -11.79 2.26 11.31
CA GLN A 30 -11.61 1.44 12.52
C GLN A 30 -10.49 1.96 13.41
N GLU A 31 -10.38 3.28 13.58
CA GLU A 31 -9.25 3.92 14.27
C GLU A 31 -9.01 3.38 15.70
N ASP A 32 -10.07 3.02 16.43
CA ASP A 32 -10.00 2.44 17.78
C ASP A 32 -9.34 1.05 17.81
N SER A 33 -9.40 0.30 16.71
CA SER A 33 -8.87 -1.07 16.59
C SER A 33 -7.61 -1.15 15.73
N TRP A 34 -7.48 -0.28 14.74
CA TRP A 34 -6.45 -0.31 13.72
C TRP A 34 -5.92 1.10 13.46
N SER A 35 -4.85 1.47 14.15
CA SER A 35 -4.06 2.66 13.81
C SER A 35 -3.16 2.39 12.59
N THR A 36 -2.74 3.46 11.90
CA THR A 36 -1.75 3.40 10.81
C THR A 36 -0.50 2.64 11.23
N GLY A 37 0.04 2.95 12.42
CA GLY A 37 1.21 2.29 12.97
C GLY A 37 0.99 0.82 13.35
N GLY A 38 -0.24 0.43 13.72
CA GLY A 38 -0.61 -0.96 14.01
C GLY A 38 -0.71 -1.79 12.73
N LEU A 39 -1.40 -1.27 11.71
CA LEU A 39 -1.42 -1.89 10.39
C LEU A 39 -0.01 -1.99 9.80
N ALA A 40 0.81 -0.95 9.93
CA ALA A 40 2.18 -0.96 9.44
C ALA A 40 3.06 -2.01 10.14
N ALA A 41 2.81 -2.32 11.41
CA ALA A 41 3.55 -3.35 12.14
C ALA A 41 3.22 -4.76 11.63
N VAL A 42 1.97 -5.00 11.22
CA VAL A 42 1.50 -6.30 10.72
C VAL A 42 1.87 -6.48 9.24
N PHE A 43 1.62 -5.47 8.41
CA PHE A 43 1.84 -5.56 6.96
C PHE A 43 3.26 -5.20 6.53
N GLY A 44 3.99 -4.43 7.34
CA GLY A 44 5.34 -3.97 7.02
C GLY A 44 6.28 -5.12 6.63
N PRO A 45 6.34 -6.21 7.41
CA PRO A 45 7.21 -7.32 7.09
C PRO A 45 6.87 -8.00 5.75
N ASP A 46 5.58 -8.25 5.48
CA ASP A 46 5.14 -8.88 4.23
C ASP A 46 5.39 -7.97 3.02
N VAL A 47 5.17 -6.66 3.17
CA VAL A 47 5.38 -5.68 2.09
C VAL A 47 6.87 -5.57 1.72
N PHE A 48 7.76 -5.59 2.71
CA PHE A 48 9.20 -5.42 2.51
C PHE A 48 10.00 -6.73 2.52
N HIS A 49 9.32 -7.89 2.55
CA HIS A 49 9.91 -9.23 2.56
C HIS A 49 10.93 -9.43 3.69
N LEU A 50 10.51 -9.09 4.91
CA LEU A 50 11.26 -9.30 6.13
C LEU A 50 10.89 -10.63 6.78
N ASP A 51 11.90 -11.46 7.08
CA ASP A 51 11.72 -12.74 7.78
C ASP A 51 11.54 -12.49 9.29
N THR A 52 10.28 -12.41 9.71
CA THR A 52 9.91 -12.07 11.09
C THR A 52 10.38 -13.07 12.16
N ASP A 53 10.74 -14.30 11.76
CA ASP A 53 11.17 -15.38 12.66
C ASP A 53 12.64 -15.25 13.13
N VAL A 54 13.46 -14.44 12.44
CA VAL A 54 14.92 -14.40 12.67
C VAL A 54 15.47 -12.97 12.80
N GLU A 55 14.72 -11.94 12.38
CA GLU A 55 15.23 -10.58 12.23
C GLU A 55 15.28 -9.71 13.51
N ASP A 56 16.15 -8.70 13.45
CA ASP A 56 16.40 -7.75 14.54
C ASP A 56 15.16 -6.85 14.75
N LEU A 57 14.78 -6.61 16.01
CA LEU A 57 13.71 -5.67 16.40
C LEU A 57 13.87 -4.29 15.74
N LYS A 58 15.12 -3.91 15.45
CA LYS A 58 15.44 -2.67 14.73
C LYS A 58 14.95 -2.66 13.29
N GLU A 59 15.03 -3.77 12.57
CA GLU A 59 14.60 -3.88 11.16
C GLU A 59 13.07 -3.86 11.07
N GLN A 60 12.41 -4.57 12.00
CA GLN A 60 10.94 -4.52 12.13
C GLN A 60 10.44 -3.10 12.40
N GLU A 61 11.08 -2.38 13.32
CA GLU A 61 10.71 -0.98 13.60
C GLU A 61 11.00 -0.06 12.40
N SER A 62 12.07 -0.32 11.65
CA SER A 62 12.37 0.42 10.41
C SER A 62 11.28 0.24 9.35
N VAL A 63 10.87 -1.00 9.04
CA VAL A 63 9.83 -1.22 8.02
C VAL A 63 8.46 -0.75 8.46
N ARG A 64 8.14 -0.90 9.76
CA ARG A 64 6.93 -0.35 10.35
C ARG A 64 6.89 1.17 10.15
N ARG A 65 7.97 1.89 10.43
CA ARG A 65 8.04 3.34 10.25
C ARG A 65 7.89 3.73 8.79
N ILE A 66 8.57 3.04 7.89
CA ILE A 66 8.46 3.29 6.44
C ILE A 66 7.02 3.12 5.97
N LEU A 67 6.34 2.03 6.36
CA LEU A 67 4.96 1.81 5.95
C LEU A 67 3.99 2.80 6.63
N THR A 68 4.20 3.14 7.91
CA THR A 68 3.40 4.16 8.60
C THR A 68 3.45 5.50 7.85
N GLU A 69 4.66 5.94 7.49
CA GLU A 69 4.91 7.17 6.72
C GLU A 69 4.20 7.14 5.36
N LEU A 70 4.20 5.98 4.68
CA LEU A 70 3.49 5.78 3.42
C LEU A 70 1.97 5.85 3.58
N LEU A 71 1.41 5.28 4.65
CA LEU A 71 -0.03 5.30 4.91
C LEU A 71 -0.54 6.70 5.26
N GLU A 72 0.22 7.45 6.05
CA GLU A 72 -0.15 8.79 6.51
C GLU A 72 -0.07 9.83 5.38
N ASN A 73 0.85 9.65 4.44
CA ASN A 73 1.10 10.61 3.35
C ASN A 73 0.86 9.99 1.95
N GLN A 74 -0.03 8.99 1.87
CA GLN A 74 -0.25 8.24 0.63
C GLN A 74 -0.66 9.14 -0.54
N GLU A 75 -1.47 10.18 -0.29
CA GLU A 75 -1.96 11.07 -1.35
C GLU A 75 -0.79 11.84 -1.98
N GLU A 76 0.09 12.42 -1.15
CA GLU A 76 1.26 13.15 -1.62
C GLU A 76 2.26 12.26 -2.37
N TYR A 77 2.46 11.03 -1.88
CA TYR A 77 3.44 10.10 -2.43
C TYR A 77 2.98 9.38 -3.70
N PHE A 78 1.68 9.12 -3.84
CA PHE A 78 1.11 8.38 -4.95
C PHE A 78 0.29 9.22 -5.94
N ASP A 79 0.16 10.54 -5.73
CA ASP A 79 -0.31 11.45 -6.78
C ASP A 79 0.78 11.66 -7.83
N SER A 80 0.70 10.80 -8.84
CA SER A 80 1.05 11.07 -10.21
C SER A 80 -0.23 11.04 -11.04
N GLU A 81 -0.45 12.10 -11.80
CA GLU A 81 -1.53 12.44 -12.75
C GLU A 81 -1.97 11.32 -13.71
N GLU A 82 -2.42 10.17 -13.21
CA GLU A 82 -3.02 9.10 -14.01
C GLU A 82 -4.15 8.44 -13.19
N ASP A 83 -5.23 9.19 -12.98
CA ASP A 83 -6.59 8.63 -12.85
C ASP A 83 -7.09 8.14 -14.23
N ASP A 84 -6.22 7.53 -15.04
CA ASP A 84 -6.56 6.96 -16.35
C ASP A 84 -6.60 5.43 -16.30
N VAL A 85 -7.03 4.88 -15.15
CA VAL A 85 -7.73 3.60 -15.19
C VAL A 85 -9.16 3.91 -15.62
N SER A 86 -9.31 4.20 -16.92
CA SER A 86 -10.52 3.84 -17.64
C SER A 86 -10.75 2.36 -17.35
N THR A 87 -11.59 2.09 -16.35
CA THR A 87 -12.23 0.81 -16.17
C THR A 87 -13.12 0.66 -17.39
N THR A 88 -12.53 0.14 -18.47
CA THR A 88 -13.25 -0.39 -19.62
C THR A 88 -14.09 -1.53 -19.06
N ASN A 89 -15.27 -1.15 -18.64
CA ASN A 89 -16.31 -2.00 -18.12
C ASN A 89 -16.96 -2.68 -19.34
N ASP A 90 -16.19 -3.51 -20.05
CA ASP A 90 -16.69 -4.32 -21.17
C ASP A 90 -17.07 -5.71 -20.67
N TYR A 91 -18.06 -5.75 -19.78
CA TYR A 91 -18.92 -6.93 -19.57
C TYR A 91 -20.14 -6.90 -20.50
N SER A 92 -19.98 -6.36 -21.72
CA SER A 92 -20.97 -6.51 -22.78
C SER A 92 -20.49 -7.63 -23.70
N SER A 93 -21.33 -8.65 -23.91
CA SER A 93 -21.14 -9.80 -24.84
C SER A 93 -20.62 -11.12 -24.25
N ILE A 94 -21.23 -11.64 -23.17
CA ILE A 94 -21.29 -13.10 -22.96
C ILE A 94 -22.69 -13.47 -22.48
N ASN A 95 -23.63 -13.56 -23.44
CA ASN A 95 -24.67 -14.59 -23.48
C ASN A 95 -25.58 -14.35 -24.70
N GLU A 96 -25.12 -14.79 -25.87
CA GLU A 96 -26.00 -15.31 -26.91
C GLU A 96 -25.37 -16.60 -27.44
N GLN A 97 -25.88 -17.74 -26.96
CA GLN A 97 -25.93 -19.02 -27.68
C GLN A 97 -26.85 -20.00 -26.96
#